data_AF-A0A4Y9TL48-F1
#
_entry.id   AF-A0A4Y9TL48-F1
#
_cell.length_a   1.000
_cell.length_b   1.000
_cell.length_c   1.000
_cell.angle_alpha   90.00
_cell.angle_beta   90.00
_cell.angle_gamma   90.00
#
_symmetry.space_group_name_H-M   'P 1'
#
loop_
_entity.id
_entity.type
_entity.pdbx_description
1 polymer ?
#
loop_
_entity_poly.entity_id
_entity_poly.type
_entity_poly.pdbx_seq_one_letter_code
_entity_poly.pdbx_strand_id
1 'polypeptide(L)'
;MGTETHRLQEEIKALIARMGWSQRTLAGELWSLEYDTDFPQKEDVDRFAERLKKHLTRPTAAPEKLQHYLELIQQHDQFRQLDLIVPRLVPSAGFSPEFLEGMRKISVGLDDEG
;
A
#
# COMPACT_ATOMS: atom_id res chain seq x y z
N MET A 1 -10.92 14.49 11.52
CA MET A 1 -10.93 13.43 10.49
C MET A 1 -9.60 13.47 9.74
N GLY A 2 -8.57 12.83 10.28
CA GLY A 2 -7.21 12.78 9.71
C GLY A 2 -6.47 11.47 10.07
N THR A 3 -7.23 10.48 10.56
CA THR A 3 -6.72 9.20 11.07
C THR A 3 -6.35 8.24 9.96
N GLU A 4 -7.09 8.25 8.84
CA GLU A 4 -6.86 7.33 7.72
C GLU A 4 -5.61 7.68 6.91
N THR A 5 -5.48 8.94 6.49
CA THR A 5 -4.25 9.44 5.83
C THR A 5 -3.02 9.13 6.66
N HIS A 6 -3.04 9.43 7.96
CA HIS A 6 -1.90 9.17 8.85
C HIS A 6 -1.60 7.67 8.97
N ARG A 7 -2.63 6.82 9.11
CA ARG A 7 -2.46 5.37 9.15
C ARG A 7 -1.81 4.84 7.88
N LEU A 8 -2.28 5.27 6.71
CA LEU A 8 -1.72 4.86 5.42
C LEU A 8 -0.28 5.35 5.23
N GLN A 9 0.03 6.58 5.64
CA GLN A 9 1.40 7.10 5.60
C GLN A 9 2.36 6.25 6.44
N GLU A 10 1.96 5.89 7.66
CA GLU A 10 2.77 5.07 8.55
C GLU A 10 2.91 3.64 8.01
N GLU A 11 1.85 3.07 7.44
CA GLU A 11 1.89 1.74 6.83
C GLU A 11 2.85 1.69 5.65
N ILE A 12 2.77 2.65 4.73
CA ILE A 12 3.68 2.75 3.59
C ILE A 12 5.14 2.88 4.07
N LYS A 13 5.42 3.76 5.05
CA LYS A 13 6.77 3.89 5.63
C LYS A 13 7.26 2.58 6.26
N ALA A 14 6.39 1.88 6.99
CA ALA A 14 6.74 0.63 7.65
C ALA A 14 7.02 -0.49 6.63
N LEU A 15 6.29 -0.54 5.51
CA LEU A 15 6.53 -1.48 4.43
C LEU A 15 7.86 -1.20 3.72
N ILE A 16 8.14 0.06 3.38
CA ILE A 16 9.43 0.48 2.80
C ILE A 16 10.59 0.06 3.70
N ALA A 17 10.48 0.33 5.01
CA ALA A 17 11.50 -0.03 5.98
C ALA A 17 11.71 -1.56 6.06
N ARG A 18 10.62 -2.34 6.01
CA ARG A 18 10.68 -3.82 6.01
C ARG A 18 11.29 -4.40 4.74
N MET A 19 11.04 -3.79 3.58
CA MET A 19 11.68 -4.15 2.31
C MET A 19 13.17 -3.76 2.25
N GLY A 20 13.67 -2.99 3.23
CA GLY A 20 15.01 -2.41 3.17
C GLY A 20 15.15 -1.35 2.08
N TRP A 21 14.04 -0.81 1.60
CA TRP A 21 14.01 0.15 0.51
C TRP A 21 14.22 1.57 1.00
N SER A 22 14.83 2.38 0.15
CA SER A 22 14.80 3.84 0.33
C SER A 22 13.52 4.41 -0.28
N GLN A 23 13.10 5.60 0.15
CA GLN A 23 11.98 6.31 -0.51
C GLN A 23 12.26 6.53 -2.01
N ARG A 24 13.52 6.68 -2.41
CA ARG A 24 13.94 6.80 -3.81
C ARG A 24 13.73 5.48 -4.57
N THR A 25 14.09 4.36 -3.96
CA THR A 25 13.87 3.02 -4.55
C THR A 25 12.39 2.80 -4.79
N LEU A 26 11.55 3.03 -3.76
CA LEU A 26 10.10 2.92 -3.91
C LEU A 26 9.57 3.83 -5.03
N ALA A 27 10.06 5.06 -5.12
CA ALA A 27 9.64 5.98 -6.17
C ALA A 27 9.95 5.48 -7.58
N GLY A 28 11.08 4.78 -7.77
CA GLY A 28 11.44 4.14 -9.03
C GLY A 28 10.48 3.00 -9.37
N GLU A 29 10.29 2.07 -8.45
CA GLU A 29 9.40 0.90 -8.66
C GLU A 29 7.95 1.34 -8.92
N LEU A 30 7.42 2.28 -8.14
CA LEU A 30 6.08 2.82 -8.34
C LEU A 30 5.93 3.51 -9.69
N TRP A 31 6.95 4.25 -10.13
CA TRP A 31 6.93 4.89 -11.45
C TRP A 31 6.94 3.84 -12.56
N SER A 32 7.79 2.83 -12.45
CA SER A 32 7.85 1.74 -13.42
C SER A 32 6.52 0.98 -13.52
N LEU A 33 5.85 0.73 -12.40
CA LEU A 33 4.52 0.10 -12.37
C LEU A 33 3.41 1.02 -12.92
N GLU A 34 3.45 2.32 -12.61
CA GLU A 34 2.42 3.28 -13.03
C GLU A 34 2.50 3.62 -14.52
N TYR A 35 3.70 3.59 -15.11
CA TYR A 35 3.96 3.94 -16.51
C TYR A 35 4.35 2.74 -17.39
N ASP A 36 4.30 1.52 -16.86
CA ASP A 36 4.68 0.27 -17.54
C ASP A 36 6.04 0.40 -18.25
N THR A 37 7.06 0.89 -17.52
CA THR A 37 8.38 1.18 -18.08
C THR A 37 9.52 0.65 -17.22
N ASP A 38 10.36 -0.20 -17.81
CA ASP A 38 11.54 -0.77 -17.13
C ASP A 38 12.72 0.22 -17.02
N PHE A 39 12.72 1.32 -17.78
CA PHE A 39 13.85 2.25 -17.85
C PHE A 39 13.41 3.69 -17.55
N PRO A 40 13.02 4.00 -16.30
CA PRO A 40 12.62 5.34 -15.94
C PRO A 40 13.82 6.30 -15.97
N GLN A 41 13.64 7.49 -16.55
CA GLN A 41 14.68 8.49 -16.53
C GLN A 41 14.92 9.01 -15.10
N LYS A 42 16.19 9.25 -14.77
CA LYS A 42 16.58 9.67 -13.41
C LYS A 42 15.81 10.90 -12.93
N GLU A 43 15.60 11.89 -13.79
CA GLU A 43 14.87 13.12 -13.48
C GLU A 43 13.40 12.87 -13.14
N ASP A 44 12.76 11.92 -13.82
CA ASP A 44 11.38 11.54 -13.57
C ASP A 44 11.23 10.86 -12.21
N VAL A 45 12.13 9.92 -11.90
CA VAL A 45 12.18 9.23 -10.60
C VAL A 45 12.45 10.23 -9.47
N ASP A 46 13.37 11.18 -9.66
CA ASP A 46 13.68 12.21 -8.66
C ASP A 46 12.47 13.10 -8.38
N ARG A 47 11.77 13.53 -9.43
CA ARG A 47 10.54 14.32 -9.31
C ARG A 47 9.42 13.55 -8.63
N PHE A 48 9.28 12.25 -8.93
CA PHE A 48 8.29 11.39 -8.30
C PHE A 48 8.63 11.13 -6.83
N ALA A 49 9.91 10.91 -6.49
CA ALA A 49 10.38 10.74 -5.12
C ALA A 49 10.05 11.94 -4.24
N GLU A 50 10.27 13.16 -4.74
CA GLU A 50 9.91 14.39 -4.01
C GLU A 50 8.40 14.55 -3.84
N ARG A 51 7.60 14.12 -4.82
CA ARG A 51 6.12 14.10 -4.70
C ARG A 51 5.67 13.06 -3.67
N LEU A 52 6.19 11.85 -3.73
CA LEU A 52 5.91 10.76 -2.81
C LEU A 52 6.25 11.17 -1.37
N LYS A 53 7.42 11.75 -1.15
CA LYS A 53 7.84 12.30 0.14
C LYS A 53 6.85 13.33 0.67
N LYS A 54 6.39 14.25 -0.18
CA LYS A 54 5.38 15.25 0.21
C LYS A 54 4.06 14.60 0.58
N HIS A 55 3.62 13.58 -0.15
CA HIS A 55 2.41 12.81 0.15
C HIS A 55 2.53 12.01 1.46
N LEU A 56 3.73 11.48 1.78
CA LEU A 56 3.97 10.71 3.01
C LEU A 56 4.18 11.57 4.27
N THR A 57 4.44 12.87 4.10
CA THR A 57 4.75 13.79 5.21
C THR A 57 3.59 14.75 5.50
N ARG A 58 2.82 15.15 4.49
CA ARG A 58 1.77 16.17 4.66
C ARG A 58 0.45 15.53 5.13
N PRO A 59 -0.19 16.03 6.19
CA PRO A 59 -1.45 15.49 6.70
C PRO A 59 -2.64 15.75 5.75
N THR A 60 -2.47 16.62 4.76
CA THR A 60 -3.50 16.96 3.75
C THR A 60 -3.40 16.12 2.48
N ALA A 61 -2.57 15.08 2.47
CA ALA A 61 -2.53 14.15 1.35
C ALA A 61 -3.88 13.42 1.23
N ALA A 62 -4.38 13.31 -0.01
CA ALA A 62 -5.61 12.59 -0.28
C ALA A 62 -5.41 11.08 0.06
N PRO A 63 -6.25 10.48 0.92
CA PRO A 63 -6.10 9.09 1.32
C PRO A 63 -6.18 8.14 0.12
N GLU A 64 -6.98 8.45 -0.90
CA GLU A 64 -7.11 7.69 -2.15
C GLU A 64 -5.76 7.50 -2.86
N LYS A 65 -4.91 8.53 -2.88
CA LYS A 65 -3.58 8.43 -3.51
C LYS A 65 -2.62 7.55 -2.71
N LEU A 66 -2.74 7.58 -1.38
CA LEU A 66 -1.92 6.75 -0.50
C LEU A 66 -2.35 5.28 -0.60
N GLN A 67 -3.66 5.01 -0.71
CA GLN A 67 -4.18 3.67 -1.00
C GLN A 67 -3.64 3.15 -2.34
N HIS A 68 -3.69 3.96 -3.40
CA HIS A 68 -3.12 3.59 -4.70
C HIS A 68 -1.64 3.20 -4.62
N TYR A 69 -0.81 3.97 -3.90
CA TYR A 69 0.60 3.60 -3.69
C TYR A 69 0.76 2.29 -2.92
N LEU A 70 -0.09 2.05 -1.92
CA LEU A 70 -0.08 0.81 -1.17
C LEU A 70 -0.43 -0.39 -2.05
N GLU A 71 -1.44 -0.25 -2.91
CA GLU A 71 -1.84 -1.29 -3.86
C GLU A 71 -0.70 -1.64 -4.83
N LEU A 72 -0.02 -0.63 -5.38
CA LEU A 72 1.15 -0.85 -6.25
C LEU A 72 2.30 -1.54 -5.50
N ILE A 73 2.57 -1.16 -4.25
CA ILE A 73 3.58 -1.84 -3.41
C ILE A 73 3.20 -3.31 -3.22
N GLN A 74 1.93 -3.61 -2.96
CA GLN A 74 1.46 -4.98 -2.73
C GLN A 74 1.51 -5.85 -4.00
N GLN A 75 1.40 -5.25 -5.18
CA GLN A 75 1.53 -5.93 -6.47
C GLN A 75 2.99 -6.29 -6.79
N HIS A 76 3.95 -5.62 -6.15
CA HIS A 76 5.37 -5.84 -6.41
C HIS A 76 5.86 -7.20 -5.89
N ASP A 77 6.61 -7.94 -6.71
CA ASP A 77 7.13 -9.28 -6.36
C ASP A 77 7.98 -9.28 -5.07
N GLN A 78 8.73 -8.21 -4.82
CA GLN A 78 9.53 -8.10 -3.59
C GLN A 78 8.65 -7.97 -2.33
N PHE A 79 7.43 -7.44 -2.44
CA PHE A 79 6.45 -7.49 -1.36
C PHE A 79 5.91 -8.90 -1.17
N ARG A 80 5.70 -9.65 -2.26
CA ARG A 80 5.27 -11.06 -2.23
C ARG A 80 6.32 -12.00 -1.61
N GLN A 81 7.60 -11.65 -1.74
CA GLN A 81 8.73 -12.38 -1.16
C GLN A 81 8.97 -12.04 0.32
N LEU A 82 8.41 -10.94 0.82
CA LEU A 82 8.31 -10.75 2.26
C LEU A 82 7.30 -11.79 2.76
N ASP A 83 7.77 -12.76 3.54
CA ASP A 83 6.97 -13.77 4.26
C ASP A 83 6.12 -13.12 5.39
N LEU A 84 5.57 -11.93 5.11
CA LEU A 84 4.76 -11.15 6.00
C LEU A 84 3.30 -11.56 5.80
N ILE A 85 2.73 -12.15 6.85
CA ILE A 85 1.29 -12.07 7.09
C ILE A 85 0.96 -10.61 7.41
N VAL A 86 0.91 -9.75 6.39
CA VAL A 86 0.38 -8.39 6.54
C VAL A 86 -1.14 -8.52 6.61
N PRO A 87 -1.81 -8.03 7.67
CA PRO A 87 -3.26 -7.94 7.69
C PRO A 87 -3.70 -7.05 6.52
N ARG A 88 -4.22 -7.71 5.49
CA ARG A 88 -4.53 -7.13 4.20
C ARG A 88 -5.75 -6.21 4.36
N LEU A 89 -5.54 -4.89 4.44
CA LEU A 89 -6.64 -3.95 4.19
C LEU A 89 -6.81 -3.85 2.68
N VAL A 90 -7.66 -4.71 2.12
CA VAL A 90 -8.11 -4.58 0.73
C VAL A 90 -9.27 -3.59 0.73
N PRO A 91 -9.14 -2.37 0.21
CA PRO A 91 -10.29 -1.64 -0.26
C PRO A 91 -10.69 -2.26 -1.60
N SER A 92 -11.16 -3.51 -1.60
CA SER A 92 -11.74 -4.06 -2.82
C SER A 92 -13.03 -3.29 -3.08
N ALA A 93 -13.03 -2.48 -4.13
CA ALA A 93 -14.27 -2.19 -4.82
C ALA A 93 -14.92 -3.53 -5.20
N GLY A 94 -15.88 -3.97 -4.38
CA GLY A 94 -16.66 -5.19 -4.56
C GLY A 94 -15.97 -6.48 -4.11
N PHE A 95 -16.02 -6.80 -2.82
CA PHE A 95 -16.05 -8.21 -2.44
C PHE A 95 -17.33 -8.83 -3.02
N SER A 96 -17.23 -9.97 -3.72
CA SER A 96 -18.43 -10.69 -4.17
C SER A 96 -19.28 -11.09 -2.95
N PRO A 97 -20.61 -11.09 -3.07
CA PRO A 97 -21.50 -11.43 -1.95
C PRO A 97 -21.19 -12.82 -1.38
N GLU A 98 -20.72 -13.78 -2.20
CA GLU A 98 -20.29 -15.09 -1.72
C GLU A 98 -19.04 -15.02 -0.82
N PHE A 99 -18.08 -14.13 -1.10
CA PHE A 99 -16.89 -13.95 -0.27
C PHE A 99 -17.24 -13.32 1.08
N LEU A 100 -18.18 -12.35 1.09
CA LEU A 100 -18.68 -11.73 2.33
C LEU A 100 -19.47 -12.71 3.19
N GLU A 101 -20.23 -13.62 2.58
CA GLU A 101 -20.98 -14.66 3.31
C GLU A 101 -20.05 -15.70 3.94
N GLY A 102 -18.97 -16.07 3.24
CA GLY A 102 -17.91 -16.92 3.81
C GLY A 102 -17.25 -16.27 5.03
N MET A 103 -16.92 -14.98 4.95
CA MET A 103 -16.31 -14.23 6.06
C MET A 103 -17.25 -14.07 7.26
N ARG A 104 -18.56 -13.85 7.06
CA ARG A 104 -19.53 -13.81 8.17
C ARG A 104 -19.61 -15.12 8.94
N LYS A 105 -19.58 -16.27 8.25
CA LYS A 105 -19.61 -17.58 8.90
C LYS A 105 -18.37 -17.83 9.76
N ILE A 106 -17.22 -17.34 9.34
CA ILE A 106 -15.98 -17.46 10.11
C ILE A 106 -15.96 -16.50 11.30
N SER A 107 -16.45 -15.26 11.12
CA SER A 107 -16.50 -14.27 12.21
C SER A 107 -17.44 -14.66 13.34
N VAL A 108 -18.47 -15.46 13.09
CA VAL A 108 -19.42 -15.93 14.13
C VAL A 108 -18.84 -17.08 14.97
N GLY A 109 -17.82 -17.79 14.48
CA GLY A 109 -17.23 -18.93 15.20
C GLY A 109 -16.13 -18.57 16.22
N LEU A 110 -15.70 -17.30 16.28
CA LEU A 110 -14.60 -16.86 17.16
C LEU A 110 -15.09 -16.11 18.41
N ASP A 111 -16.38 -15.85 18.55
CA ASP A 111 -17.00 -15.24 19.73
C ASP A 111 -17.61 -16.27 20.71
N ASP A 112 -17.48 -17.58 20.45
CA ASP A 112 -18.07 -18.65 21.29
C ASP A 112 -17.04 -19.49 22.08
N GLU A 113 -15.77 -19.08 22.12
CA GLU A 113 -14.79 -19.61 23.09
C GLU A 113 -14.29 -18.48 24.00
N GLY A 114 -15.16 -18.07 24.92
CA GLY A 114 -14.87 -17.19 26.05
C GLY A 114 -15.83 -17.44 27.21
#